data_AF-A0A839ANE6-F1
#
_entry.id   AF-A0A839ANE6-F1
#
_cell.length_a   1.000
_cell.length_b   1.000
_cell.length_c   1.000
_cell.angle_alpha   90.00
_cell.angle_beta   90.00
_cell.angle_gamma   90.00
#
_symmetry.space_group_name_H-M   'P 1'
#
loop_
_entity.id
_entity.type
_entity.pdbx_description
1 polymer ?
#
loop_
_entity_poly.entity_id
_entity_poly.type
_entity_poly.pdbx_seq_one_letter_code
_entity_poly.pdbx_strand_id
1 'polypeptide(L)'
;MKNICKSLTIIIFLIIGIACKTNKYSFVNEYPVKQLPLIDSTNFSNHVEGKLLSKEEQKLLKLPSIFEDQLNNEKAKIGISYLPKISDNFQSVVFYFYPNNVEIISMLVNYDKDFTIINSQVLAYDEITDGMLKTTSKLDKNRIELTEYISDNPSTLYFKISNDGNISRE
;
A
#
# COMPACT_ATOMS: atom_id res chain seq x y z
N MET A 1 -53.64 -41.74 -35.50
CA MET A 1 -53.56 -40.32 -35.09
C MET A 1 -53.07 -40.23 -33.66
N LYS A 2 -51.89 -39.60 -33.46
CA LYS A 2 -51.38 -38.82 -32.31
C LYS A 2 -52.35 -38.66 -31.11
N ASN A 3 -51.98 -38.85 -29.82
CA ASN A 3 -50.91 -38.22 -29.02
C ASN A 3 -50.67 -39.04 -27.73
N ILE A 4 -49.45 -39.52 -27.44
CA ILE A 4 -48.34 -38.86 -26.72
C ILE A 4 -48.61 -38.64 -25.22
N CYS A 5 -48.00 -39.54 -24.46
CA CYS A 5 -47.85 -39.61 -23.02
C CYS A 5 -47.12 -38.36 -22.50
N LYS A 6 -47.71 -37.65 -21.53
CA LYS A 6 -47.06 -36.53 -20.84
C LYS A 6 -46.10 -37.10 -19.78
N SER A 7 -44.82 -37.16 -20.11
CA SER A 7 -43.75 -37.37 -19.12
C SER A 7 -43.48 -36.06 -18.39
N LEU A 8 -43.71 -36.04 -17.09
CA LEU A 8 -43.45 -34.90 -16.21
C LEU A 8 -41.97 -34.95 -15.80
N THR A 9 -41.11 -34.21 -16.51
CA THR A 9 -39.69 -34.09 -16.16
C THR A 9 -39.52 -33.02 -15.09
N ILE A 10 -39.27 -33.45 -13.85
CA ILE A 10 -38.89 -32.55 -12.74
C ILE A 10 -37.41 -32.21 -12.92
N ILE A 11 -37.13 -30.96 -13.29
CA ILE A 11 -35.76 -30.42 -13.35
C ILE A 11 -35.43 -29.87 -11.97
N ILE A 12 -34.62 -30.60 -11.21
CA ILE A 12 -34.03 -30.13 -9.96
C ILE A 12 -32.85 -29.22 -10.34
N PHE A 13 -33.03 -27.91 -10.20
CA PHE A 13 -31.92 -26.96 -10.23
C PHE A 13 -31.13 -27.09 -8.93
N LEU A 14 -30.05 -27.87 -8.97
CA LEU A 14 -29.05 -27.89 -7.91
C LEU A 14 -28.21 -26.61 -8.03
N ILE A 15 -28.64 -25.53 -7.35
CA ILE A 15 -27.83 -24.32 -7.21
C ILE A 15 -26.68 -24.66 -6.25
N ILE A 16 -25.55 -25.09 -6.80
CA ILE A 16 -24.29 -25.15 -6.07
C ILE A 16 -23.87 -23.71 -5.88
N GLY A 17 -24.27 -23.12 -4.75
CA GLY A 17 -23.75 -21.84 -4.29
C GLY A 17 -22.27 -22.01 -3.98
N ILE A 18 -21.42 -21.77 -4.98
CA ILE A 18 -20.01 -21.48 -4.72
C ILE A 18 -20.02 -20.14 -4.00
N ALA A 19 -20.00 -20.17 -2.66
CA ALA A 19 -19.69 -19.01 -1.87
C ALA A 19 -18.27 -18.58 -2.24
N CYS A 20 -18.15 -17.70 -3.23
CA CYS A 20 -16.91 -17.03 -3.56
C CYS A 20 -16.49 -16.30 -2.30
N LYS A 21 -15.50 -16.83 -1.56
CA LYS A 21 -14.87 -16.10 -0.47
C LYS A 21 -14.28 -14.84 -1.10
N THR A 22 -14.97 -13.71 -0.94
CA THR A 22 -14.49 -12.42 -1.38
C THR A 22 -13.19 -12.13 -0.64
N ASN A 23 -12.09 -11.97 -1.37
CA ASN A 23 -10.84 -11.54 -0.78
C ASN A 23 -11.06 -10.15 -0.18
N LYS A 24 -11.02 -10.06 1.16
CA LYS A 24 -11.25 -8.81 1.91
C LYS A 24 -10.22 -7.71 1.61
N TYR A 25 -9.10 -8.05 0.95
CA TYR A 25 -8.06 -7.12 0.50
C TYR A 25 -8.17 -6.76 -1.00
N SER A 26 -9.24 -7.17 -1.68
CA SER A 26 -9.40 -6.95 -3.13
C SER A 26 -9.30 -5.47 -3.54
N PHE A 27 -9.68 -4.55 -2.66
CA PHE A 27 -9.56 -3.10 -2.87
C PHE A 27 -8.11 -2.64 -3.13
N VAL A 28 -7.10 -3.36 -2.64
CA VAL A 28 -5.68 -3.05 -2.88
C VAL A 28 -5.34 -3.18 -4.37
N ASN A 29 -5.99 -4.10 -5.09
CA ASN A 29 -5.73 -4.34 -6.52
C ASN A 29 -6.28 -3.24 -7.44
N GLU A 30 -7.02 -2.27 -6.90
CA GLU A 30 -7.52 -1.11 -7.65
C GLU A 30 -6.41 -0.07 -7.92
N TYR A 31 -5.29 -0.16 -7.22
CA TYR A 31 -4.20 0.81 -7.26
C TYR A 31 -3.13 0.48 -8.31
N PRO A 32 -2.43 1.49 -8.86
CA PRO A 32 -1.50 1.28 -9.95
C PRO A 32 -0.28 0.46 -9.53
N VAL A 33 0.04 -0.58 -10.30
CA VAL A 33 1.29 -1.35 -10.15
C VAL A 33 2.45 -0.61 -10.81
N LYS A 34 3.58 -0.49 -10.12
CA LYS A 34 4.79 0.16 -10.63
C LYS A 34 5.94 -0.84 -10.76
N GLN A 35 6.63 -0.79 -11.89
CA GLN A 35 7.88 -1.54 -12.10
C GLN A 35 9.06 -0.80 -11.48
N LEU A 36 10.12 -1.53 -11.17
CA LEU A 36 11.35 -1.01 -10.57
C LEU A 36 12.50 -1.00 -11.60
N PRO A 37 13.48 -0.08 -11.49
CA PRO A 37 13.59 0.95 -10.45
C PRO A 37 12.58 2.08 -10.59
N LEU A 38 12.25 2.74 -9.47
CA LEU A 38 11.48 3.99 -9.48
C LEU A 38 12.04 5.00 -8.47
N ILE A 39 11.69 6.26 -8.67
CA ILE A 39 11.98 7.34 -7.72
C ILE A 39 10.68 7.71 -7.02
N ASP A 40 10.68 7.70 -5.69
CA ASP A 40 9.64 8.33 -4.89
C ASP A 40 10.12 9.70 -4.42
N SER A 41 9.43 10.73 -4.88
CA SER A 41 9.70 12.13 -4.52
C SER A 41 8.44 12.83 -4.04
N THR A 42 7.50 12.05 -3.48
CA THR A 42 6.22 12.55 -2.99
C THR A 42 6.42 13.74 -2.05
N ASN A 43 5.79 14.86 -2.37
CA ASN A 43 5.86 16.12 -1.63
C ASN A 43 4.61 16.96 -1.88
N PHE A 44 4.44 18.07 -1.16
CA PHE A 44 3.25 18.91 -1.29
C PHE A 44 3.06 19.54 -2.67
N SER A 45 4.14 19.71 -3.45
CA SER A 45 4.08 20.30 -4.78
C SER A 45 3.68 19.31 -5.87
N ASN A 46 3.88 18.01 -5.67
CA ASN A 46 3.65 16.98 -6.71
C ASN A 46 2.63 15.90 -6.33
N HIS A 47 2.23 15.80 -5.07
CA HIS A 47 1.26 14.81 -4.65
C HIS A 47 -0.17 15.26 -4.97
N VAL A 48 -0.97 14.32 -5.49
CA VAL A 48 -2.41 14.48 -5.70
C VAL A 48 -3.11 13.47 -4.80
N GLU A 49 -3.93 13.95 -3.87
CA GLU A 49 -4.68 13.09 -2.95
C GLU A 49 -5.58 12.12 -3.72
N GLY A 50 -5.40 10.83 -3.46
CA GLY A 50 -6.20 9.75 -4.05
C GLY A 50 -7.41 9.35 -3.21
N LYS A 51 -7.89 8.11 -3.42
CA LYS A 51 -8.95 7.50 -2.61
C LYS A 51 -8.44 7.27 -1.17
N LEU A 52 -9.15 7.85 -0.21
CA LEU A 52 -8.87 7.63 1.21
C LEU A 52 -9.30 6.23 1.63
N LEU A 53 -8.47 5.58 2.45
CA LEU A 53 -8.83 4.32 3.08
C LEU A 53 -9.84 4.56 4.20
N SER A 54 -10.90 3.78 4.21
CA SER A 54 -11.82 3.67 5.34
C SER A 54 -11.10 3.15 6.59
N LYS A 55 -11.69 3.39 7.77
CA LYS A 55 -11.14 2.85 9.04
C LYS A 55 -11.12 1.31 9.05
N GLU A 56 -12.01 0.65 8.31
CA GLU A 56 -11.99 -0.81 8.17
C GLU A 56 -10.82 -1.28 7.30
N GLU A 57 -10.57 -0.64 6.15
CA GLU A 57 -9.41 -0.93 5.29
C GLU A 57 -8.09 -0.67 6.03
N GLN A 58 -8.00 0.43 6.79
CA GLN A 58 -6.84 0.74 7.64
C GLN A 58 -6.57 -0.38 8.68
N LYS A 59 -7.63 -0.91 9.32
CA LYS A 59 -7.52 -2.04 10.27
C LYS A 59 -7.12 -3.33 9.58
N LEU A 60 -7.70 -3.62 8.40
CA LEU A 60 -7.34 -4.80 7.61
C LEU A 60 -5.85 -4.79 7.24
N LEU A 61 -5.33 -3.64 6.84
CA LEU A 61 -3.92 -3.45 6.48
C LEU A 61 -2.99 -3.23 7.69
N LYS A 62 -3.52 -3.32 8.92
CA LYS A 62 -2.78 -3.17 10.18
C LYS A 62 -2.04 -1.82 10.30
N LEU A 63 -2.53 -0.77 9.63
CA LEU A 63 -1.89 0.56 9.62
C LEU A 63 -1.76 1.22 11.00
N PRO A 64 -2.65 0.98 11.99
CA PRO A 64 -2.46 1.48 13.36
C PRO A 64 -1.16 1.02 14.02
N SER A 65 -0.56 -0.11 13.62
CA SER A 65 0.75 -0.53 14.17
C SER A 65 1.95 0.09 13.45
N ILE A 66 1.73 0.87 12.39
CA ILE A 66 2.79 1.54 11.62
C ILE A 66 2.78 3.04 11.92
N PHE A 67 1.60 3.66 11.91
CA PHE A 67 1.43 5.10 12.07
C PHE A 67 0.94 5.49 13.47
N GLU A 68 0.60 4.51 14.31
CA GLU A 68 0.26 4.69 15.72
C GLU A 68 -0.80 5.78 15.93
N ASP A 69 -0.58 6.64 16.93
CA ASP A 69 -1.51 7.70 17.32
C ASP A 69 -1.67 8.80 16.26
N GLN A 70 -0.78 8.89 15.27
CA GLN A 70 -0.90 9.87 14.19
C GLN A 70 -2.17 9.65 13.37
N LEU A 71 -2.65 8.40 13.24
CA LEU A 71 -3.90 8.08 12.54
C LEU A 71 -5.17 8.52 13.30
N ASN A 72 -5.05 8.88 14.57
CA ASN A 72 -6.15 9.36 15.40
C ASN A 72 -6.37 10.87 15.27
N ASN A 73 -5.46 11.59 14.63
CA ASN A 73 -5.65 13.01 14.33
C ASN A 73 -6.83 13.19 13.37
N GLU A 74 -7.73 14.14 13.65
CA GLU A 74 -8.91 14.42 12.82
C GLU A 74 -8.54 14.91 11.42
N LYS A 75 -7.34 15.47 11.25
CA LYS A 75 -6.78 15.92 9.97
C LYS A 75 -5.99 14.82 9.26
N ALA A 76 -5.84 13.64 9.87
CA ALA A 76 -5.09 12.57 9.28
C ALA A 76 -5.78 12.03 8.03
N LYS A 77 -5.02 11.86 6.95
CA LYS A 77 -5.49 11.28 5.69
C LYS A 77 -4.50 10.23 5.22
N ILE A 78 -5.00 9.05 4.87
CA ILE A 78 -4.17 7.96 4.37
C ILE A 78 -4.84 7.29 3.18
N GLY A 79 -4.04 6.99 2.17
CA GLY A 79 -4.46 6.26 0.98
C GLY A 79 -3.31 5.43 0.42
N ILE A 80 -3.61 4.60 -0.57
CA ILE A 80 -2.58 3.86 -1.31
C ILE A 80 -2.16 4.71 -2.51
N SER A 81 -0.86 4.90 -2.68
CA SER A 81 -0.29 5.58 -3.84
C SER A 81 -0.13 4.60 -5.00
N TYR A 82 0.57 3.49 -4.74
CA TYR A 82 0.91 2.49 -5.76
C TYR A 82 1.40 1.18 -5.14
N LEU A 83 1.51 0.14 -5.98
CA LEU A 83 2.01 -1.19 -5.63
C LEU A 83 3.34 -1.45 -6.36
N PRO A 84 4.51 -1.29 -5.72
CA PRO A 84 5.77 -1.60 -6.37
C PRO A 84 5.97 -3.11 -6.50
N LYS A 85 6.36 -3.60 -7.69
CA LYS A 85 6.66 -5.02 -7.91
C LYS A 85 8.08 -5.37 -7.47
N ILE A 86 8.28 -5.42 -6.15
CA ILE A 86 9.59 -5.76 -5.53
C ILE A 86 9.89 -7.25 -5.68
N SER A 87 8.96 -8.12 -5.28
CA SER A 87 9.12 -9.57 -5.23
C SER A 87 7.79 -10.27 -5.50
N ASP A 88 7.85 -11.54 -5.93
CA ASP A 88 6.67 -12.41 -6.01
C ASP A 88 6.45 -13.18 -4.67
N ASN A 89 7.37 -13.07 -3.70
CA ASN A 89 7.29 -13.76 -2.41
C ASN A 89 6.45 -13.02 -1.36
N PHE A 90 6.35 -11.70 -1.48
CA PHE A 90 5.64 -10.81 -0.57
C PHE A 90 4.96 -9.69 -1.36
N GLN A 91 3.95 -9.07 -0.78
CA GLN A 91 3.26 -7.93 -1.37
C GLN A 91 3.86 -6.63 -0.84
N SER A 92 4.05 -5.65 -1.71
CA SER A 92 4.46 -4.30 -1.32
C SER A 92 3.37 -3.29 -1.63
N VAL A 93 3.15 -2.37 -0.71
CA VAL A 93 2.19 -1.28 -0.85
C VAL A 93 2.87 0.00 -0.41
N VAL A 94 2.75 1.06 -1.23
CA VAL A 94 3.20 2.39 -0.85
C VAL A 94 1.97 3.23 -0.52
N PHE A 95 1.96 3.77 0.70
CA PHE A 95 0.91 4.65 1.21
C PHE A 95 1.37 6.10 1.14
N TYR A 96 0.48 7.00 0.75
CA TYR A 96 0.62 8.40 1.14
C TYR A 96 -0.08 8.58 2.48
N PHE A 97 0.55 9.35 3.36
CA PHE A 97 0.00 9.66 4.67
C PHE A 97 0.24 11.12 5.02
N TYR A 98 -0.85 11.84 5.26
CA TYR A 98 -0.86 13.16 5.86
C TYR A 98 -1.20 12.97 7.35
N PRO A 99 -0.26 13.02 8.30
CA PRO A 99 -0.58 12.94 9.73
C PRO A 99 -1.35 14.17 10.21
N ASN A 100 -1.14 15.30 9.53
CA ASN A 100 -1.78 16.59 9.73
C ASN A 100 -1.77 17.36 8.40
N ASN A 101 -1.97 18.67 8.43
CA ASN A 101 -2.01 19.50 7.21
C ASN A 101 -0.64 20.02 6.76
N VAL A 102 0.44 19.74 7.49
CA VAL A 102 1.76 20.32 7.25
C VAL A 102 2.84 19.30 6.90
N GLU A 103 2.54 18.00 7.02
CA GLU A 103 3.44 16.91 6.65
C GLU A 103 2.79 15.97 5.63
N ILE A 104 3.61 15.40 4.75
CA ILE A 104 3.27 14.26 3.91
C ILE A 104 4.39 13.21 3.96
N ILE A 105 4.00 11.95 4.12
CA ILE A 105 4.88 10.79 4.15
C ILE A 105 4.48 9.86 3.00
N SER A 106 5.47 9.37 2.24
CA SER A 106 5.34 8.15 1.44
C SER A 106 5.98 6.99 2.19
N MET A 107 5.18 5.99 2.55
CA MET A 107 5.61 4.84 3.37
C MET A 107 5.48 3.55 2.56
N LEU A 108 6.59 2.85 2.36
CA LEU A 108 6.59 1.47 1.88
C LEU A 108 6.25 0.53 3.03
N VAL A 109 5.35 -0.41 2.79
CA VAL A 109 5.08 -1.52 3.69
C VAL A 109 5.12 -2.82 2.91
N ASN A 110 5.91 -3.77 3.41
CA ASN A 110 5.96 -5.13 2.91
C ASN A 110 5.07 -6.03 3.76
N TYR A 111 4.29 -6.85 3.09
CA TYR A 111 3.30 -7.75 3.67
C TYR A 111 3.53 -9.18 3.20
N ASP A 112 3.29 -10.15 4.08
CA ASP A 112 3.17 -11.54 3.66
C ASP A 112 1.88 -11.76 2.85
N LYS A 113 1.65 -13.01 2.40
CA LYS A 113 0.49 -13.37 1.58
C LYS A 113 -0.85 -13.19 2.29
N ASP A 114 -0.86 -13.10 3.61
CA ASP A 114 -2.04 -12.93 4.45
C ASP A 114 -2.24 -11.47 4.92
N PHE A 115 -1.43 -10.54 4.37
CA PHE A 115 -1.37 -9.13 4.78
C PHE A 115 -0.95 -8.94 6.25
N THR A 116 -0.05 -9.78 6.75
CA THR A 116 0.73 -9.47 7.94
C THR A 116 1.94 -8.64 7.58
N ILE A 117 2.16 -7.56 8.32
CA ILE A 117 3.30 -6.67 8.11
C ILE A 117 4.59 -7.46 8.36
N ILE A 118 5.48 -7.42 7.39
CA ILE A 118 6.85 -7.92 7.50
C ILE A 118 7.76 -6.79 7.99
N ASN A 119 7.72 -5.64 7.31
CA ASN A 119 8.51 -4.46 7.64
C ASN A 119 7.94 -3.21 6.92
N SER A 120 8.39 -2.01 7.30
CA SER A 120 8.00 -0.74 6.69
C SER A 120 9.16 0.25 6.64
N GLN A 121 9.22 1.12 5.63
CA GLN A 121 10.26 2.12 5.46
C GLN A 121 9.72 3.38 4.79
N VAL A 122 10.09 4.55 5.30
CA VAL A 122 9.82 5.84 4.64
C VAL A 122 10.57 5.90 3.32
N LEU A 123 9.86 6.24 2.24
CA LEU A 123 10.41 6.47 0.90
C LEU A 123 10.53 7.94 0.56
N ALA A 124 9.62 8.77 1.06
CA ALA A 124 9.66 10.21 0.90
C ALA A 124 8.95 10.89 2.07
N TYR A 125 9.35 12.13 2.35
CA TYR A 125 8.80 12.97 3.39
C TYR A 125 8.93 14.43 2.96
N ASP A 126 7.94 15.25 3.28
CA ASP A 126 8.00 16.69 3.08
C ASP A 126 7.20 17.39 4.19
N GLU A 127 7.70 18.52 4.66
CA GLU A 127 7.08 19.37 5.66
C GLU A 127 7.02 20.82 5.16
N ILE A 128 5.84 21.43 5.14
CA ILE A 128 5.61 22.81 4.64
C ILE A 128 5.72 23.90 5.72
N THR A 129 6.27 23.59 6.89
CA THR A 129 6.58 24.59 7.92
C THR A 129 7.88 25.31 7.55
N ASP A 130 8.99 25.02 8.22
CA ASP A 130 10.28 25.66 8.00
C ASP A 130 11.11 24.94 6.91
N GLY A 131 10.53 23.95 6.23
CA GLY A 131 11.19 23.20 5.15
C GLY A 131 12.47 22.49 5.59
N MET A 132 12.61 22.22 6.90
CA MET A 132 13.87 21.75 7.48
C MET A 132 14.19 20.32 7.07
N LEU A 133 13.18 19.50 6.77
CA LEU A 133 13.36 18.10 6.44
C LEU A 133 12.55 17.73 5.20
N LYS A 134 13.26 17.19 4.22
CA LYS A 134 12.66 16.54 3.05
C LYS A 134 13.39 15.24 2.79
N THR A 135 12.69 14.21 2.33
CA THR A 135 13.33 12.99 1.85
C THR A 135 12.78 12.57 0.50
N THR A 136 13.64 11.95 -0.30
CA THR A 136 13.27 11.28 -1.54
C THR A 136 14.01 9.96 -1.61
N SER A 137 13.54 8.98 -2.37
CA SER A 137 14.25 7.72 -2.51
C SER A 137 14.26 7.20 -3.94
N LYS A 138 15.28 6.40 -4.22
CA LYS A 138 15.27 5.43 -5.31
C LYS A 138 14.97 4.05 -4.73
N LEU A 139 13.93 3.41 -5.24
CA LEU A 139 13.51 2.06 -4.89
C LEU A 139 13.94 1.07 -5.98
N ASP A 140 14.77 0.12 -5.60
CA ASP A 140 15.19 -1.04 -6.39
C ASP A 140 14.60 -2.33 -5.77
N LYS A 141 14.75 -3.48 -6.44
CA LYS A 141 14.20 -4.77 -5.95
C LYS A 141 14.81 -5.24 -4.62
N ASN A 142 16.04 -4.85 -4.35
CA ASN A 142 16.83 -5.32 -3.20
C ASN A 142 17.36 -4.17 -2.34
N ARG A 143 17.03 -2.91 -2.65
CA ARG A 143 17.60 -1.76 -1.98
C ARG A 143 16.69 -0.54 -2.04
N ILE A 144 16.77 0.28 -1.00
CA ILE A 144 16.24 1.64 -0.94
C ILE A 144 17.43 2.56 -0.74
N GLU A 145 17.58 3.53 -1.62
CA GLU A 145 18.54 4.64 -1.47
C GLU A 145 17.72 5.87 -1.09
N LEU A 146 17.73 6.22 0.19
CA LEU A 146 16.99 7.34 0.76
C LEU A 146 17.93 8.54 0.87
N THR A 147 17.59 9.64 0.20
CA THR A 147 18.28 10.91 0.37
C THR A 147 17.46 11.80 1.27
N GLU A 148 18.06 12.20 2.38
CA GLU A 148 17.52 13.16 3.34
C GLU A 148 18.14 14.53 3.06
N TYR A 149 17.32 15.56 3.06
CA TYR A 149 17.71 16.94 2.92
C TYR A 149 17.39 17.62 4.24
N ILE A 150 18.43 17.94 5.00
CA ILE A 150 18.33 18.77 6.20
C ILE A 150 18.87 20.15 5.84
N SER A 151 17.97 21.11 5.63
CA SER A 151 18.30 22.36 4.92
C SER A 151 18.95 22.06 3.56
N ASP A 152 20.15 22.60 3.28
CA ASP A 152 20.86 22.41 2.01
C ASP A 152 21.85 21.23 2.02
N ASN A 153 21.89 20.43 3.09
CA ASN A 153 22.86 19.35 3.24
C ASN A 153 22.20 17.99 2.98
N PRO A 154 22.48 17.34 1.82
CA PRO A 154 21.97 16.01 1.55
C PRO A 154 22.80 14.94 2.26
N SER A 155 22.13 13.96 2.87
CA SER A 155 22.73 12.70 3.32
C SER A 155 21.99 11.52 2.73
N THR A 156 22.73 10.50 2.30
CA THR A 156 22.15 9.29 1.71
C THR A 156 22.27 8.11 2.67
N LEU A 157 21.14 7.45 2.92
CA LEU A 157 21.03 6.21 3.67
C LEU A 157 20.68 5.07 2.72
N TYR A 158 21.24 3.89 3.00
CA TYR A 158 20.95 2.68 2.23
C TYR A 158 20.25 1.67 3.13
N PHE A 159 19.19 1.07 2.59
CA PHE A 159 18.48 -0.02 3.22
C PHE A 159 18.44 -1.20 2.27
N LYS A 160 18.78 -2.38 2.76
CA LYS A 160 18.65 -3.63 2.04
C LYS A 160 17.24 -4.18 2.18
N ILE A 161 16.67 -4.65 1.08
CA ILE A 161 15.41 -5.42 1.07
C ILE A 161 15.78 -6.89 0.85
N SER A 162 15.43 -7.74 1.82
CA SER A 162 15.66 -9.19 1.77
C SER A 162 14.56 -9.91 0.98
N ASN A 163 14.84 -11.13 0.54
CA ASN A 163 13.89 -11.93 -0.27
C ASN A 163 12.59 -12.30 0.46
N ASP A 164 12.61 -12.22 1.78
CA ASP A 164 11.46 -12.42 2.68
C ASP A 164 10.70 -11.12 2.97
N GLY A 165 11.13 -9.99 2.40
CA GLY A 165 10.49 -8.67 2.58
C GLY A 165 11.03 -7.86 3.75
N ASN A 166 11.97 -8.39 4.53
CA ASN A 166 12.56 -7.64 5.64
C ASN A 166 13.46 -6.50 5.12
N ILE A 167 13.44 -5.36 5.80
CA ILE A 167 14.21 -4.16 5.47
C ILE A 167 15.18 -3.87 6.61
N SER A 168 16.46 -3.72 6.28
CA SER A 168 17.52 -3.43 7.26
C SER A 168 18.44 -2.33 6.75
N ARG A 169 18.85 -1.41 7.63
CA ARG A 169 19.85 -0.40 7.32
C ARG A 169 21.22 -1.05 7.05
N GLU A 170 21.91 -0.57 6.03
CA GLU A 170 23.31 -0.92 5.72
C GLU A 170 24.31 -0.05 6.49
#